data_AF-G5R7L2-F1
#
_entry.id   AF-G5R7L2-F1
#
_cell.length_a   1.000
_cell.length_b   1.000
_cell.length_c   1.000
_cell.angle_alpha   90.00
_cell.angle_beta   90.00
_cell.angle_gamma   90.00
#
_symmetry.space_group_name_H-M   'P 1'
#
loop_
_entity.id
_entity.type
_entity.pdbx_description
1 polymer ?
#
loop_
_entity_poly.entity_id
_entity_poly.type
_entity_poly.pdbx_seq_one_letter_code
_entity_poly.pdbx_strand_id
1 'polypeptide(L)'
;MTTRITLWRELFNEQPRILLENDDFTVTAFRYASGVEGLKIQNSRGHLVILPWMGQMIWDAQFDGHDLTMRNMFRQPKPAAD
;
A
#
# COMPACT_ATOMS: atom_id res chain seq x y z
N MET A 1 3.80 20.36 10.47
CA MET A 1 5.05 19.57 10.61
C MET A 1 5.04 18.53 9.49
N THR A 2 6.15 18.35 8.77
CA THR A 2 6.20 17.46 7.60
C THR A 2 6.96 16.19 7.96
N THR A 3 6.33 15.03 7.83
CA THR A 3 6.99 13.74 8.00
C THR A 3 7.46 13.21 6.64
N ARG A 4 8.72 12.80 6.54
CA ARG A 4 9.29 12.16 5.34
C ARG A 4 9.80 10.77 5.71
N ILE A 5 9.41 9.78 4.91
CA ILE A 5 9.85 8.38 5.07
C ILE A 5 10.55 7.97 3.78
N THR A 6 11.80 7.54 3.90
CA THR A 6 12.53 6.95 2.77
C THR A 6 12.12 5.50 2.61
N LEU A 7 11.70 5.10 1.41
CA LEU A 7 11.31 3.73 1.10
C LEU A 7 12.48 2.97 0.47
N TRP A 8 12.83 1.85 1.08
CA TRP A 8 13.81 0.88 0.58
C TRP A 8 13.06 -0.42 0.28
N ARG A 9 13.39 -1.12 -0.83
CA ARG A 9 12.68 -2.33 -1.25
C ARG A 9 12.77 -3.46 -0.22
N GLU A 10 13.82 -3.45 0.59
CA GLU A 10 14.11 -4.39 1.67
C GLU A 10 13.16 -4.24 2.86
N LEU A 11 12.46 -3.10 2.97
CA LEU A 11 11.42 -2.90 3.98
C LEU A 11 10.14 -3.68 3.68
N PHE A 12 9.98 -4.15 2.43
CA PHE A 12 8.77 -4.81 1.95
C PHE A 12 9.03 -6.30 1.85
N ASN A 13 8.40 -7.07 2.73
CA ASN A 13 8.50 -8.52 2.78
C ASN A 13 7.10 -9.13 2.96
N GLU A 14 6.99 -10.44 2.84
CA GLU A 14 5.72 -11.15 3.06
C GLU A 14 5.19 -10.91 4.49
N GLN A 15 6.08 -10.78 5.46
CA GLN A 15 5.73 -10.30 6.79
C GLN A 15 5.59 -8.77 6.79
N PRO A 16 4.39 -8.21 7.04
CA PRO A 16 4.18 -6.78 7.02
C PRO A 16 4.99 -6.04 8.10
N ARG A 17 5.42 -4.82 7.80
CA ARG A 17 6.21 -3.98 8.68
C ARG A 17 5.60 -2.58 8.79
N ILE A 18 5.38 -2.10 10.01
CA ILE A 18 4.96 -0.73 10.27
C ILE A 18 6.17 0.21 10.06
N LEU A 19 6.00 1.23 9.21
CA LEU A 19 7.01 2.25 8.94
C LEU A 19 6.74 3.56 9.70
N LEU A 20 5.48 3.83 10.00
CA LEU A 20 5.01 4.98 10.77
C LEU A 20 3.69 4.63 11.44
N GLU A 21 3.52 5.08 12.67
CA GLU A 21 2.27 5.01 13.41
C GLU A 21 2.14 6.24 14.29
N ASN A 22 0.97 6.87 14.26
CA ASN A 22 0.58 7.99 15.10
C ASN A 22 -0.95 7.99 15.27
N ASP A 23 -1.47 8.99 15.95
CA ASP A 23 -2.91 9.10 16.25
C ASP A 23 -3.79 9.26 15.00
N ASP A 24 -3.22 9.76 13.90
CA ASP A 24 -3.97 10.05 12.67
C ASP A 24 -3.97 8.85 11.71
N PHE A 25 -2.86 8.13 11.57
CA PHE A 25 -2.72 7.03 10.61
C PHE A 25 -1.53 6.09 10.88
N THR A 26 -1.61 4.92 10.24
CA THR A 26 -0.54 3.92 10.19
C THR A 26 -0.10 3.69 8.75
N VAL A 27 1.22 3.57 8.54
CA VAL A 27 1.83 3.20 7.26
C VAL A 27 2.50 1.83 7.41
N THR A 28 2.08 0.86 6.59
CA THR A 28 2.57 -0.52 6.61
C THR A 28 3.13 -0.91 5.25
N ALA A 29 4.39 -1.32 5.21
CA ALA A 29 5.01 -1.93 4.04
C ALA A 29 4.80 -3.45 4.06
N PHE A 30 4.49 -4.03 2.91
CA PHE A 30 4.31 -5.47 2.74
C PHE A 30 4.59 -5.88 1.29
N ARG A 31 4.82 -7.16 1.04
CA ARG A 31 4.97 -7.72 -0.32
C ARG A 31 3.84 -8.71 -0.58
N TYR A 32 3.15 -8.54 -1.69
CA TYR A 32 2.19 -9.52 -2.19
C TYR A 32 2.90 -10.80 -2.59
N ALA A 33 2.20 -11.94 -2.57
CA ALA A 33 2.74 -13.21 -3.04
C ALA A 33 3.15 -13.17 -4.54
N SER A 34 2.58 -12.24 -5.31
CA SER A 34 3.02 -11.92 -6.68
C SER A 34 4.42 -11.28 -6.78
N GLY A 35 5.05 -10.96 -5.65
CA GLY A 35 6.34 -10.28 -5.56
C GLY A 35 6.24 -8.75 -5.55
N VAL A 36 5.07 -8.18 -5.82
CA VAL A 36 4.86 -6.72 -5.88
C VAL A 36 4.81 -6.13 -4.48
N GLU A 37 5.52 -5.03 -4.27
CA GLU A 37 5.48 -4.27 -3.03
C GLU A 37 4.24 -3.39 -2.90
N GLY A 38 3.56 -3.51 -1.76
CA GLY A 38 2.43 -2.67 -1.37
C GLY A 38 2.74 -1.82 -0.14
N LEU A 39 2.31 -0.56 -0.17
CA LEU A 39 2.34 0.35 0.96
C LEU A 39 0.90 0.66 1.37
N LYS A 40 0.46 0.11 2.50
CA LYS A 40 -0.86 0.41 3.06
C LYS A 40 -0.76 1.65 3.95
N ILE A 41 -1.61 2.65 3.68
CA ILE A 41 -1.82 3.80 4.55
C ILE A 41 -3.26 3.70 5.06
N GLN A 42 -3.46 3.66 6.37
CA GLN A 42 -4.79 3.46 6.95
C GLN A 42 -5.04 4.38 8.13
N ASN A 43 -6.29 4.80 8.30
CA ASN A 43 -6.76 5.60 9.42
C ASN A 43 -8.13 5.07 9.90
N SER A 44 -8.77 5.81 10.80
CA SER A 44 -10.07 5.46 11.37
C SER A 44 -11.21 5.35 10.36
N ARG A 45 -11.07 5.92 9.15
CA ARG A 45 -12.12 5.96 8.12
C ARG A 45 -11.91 4.95 6.99
N GLY A 46 -10.71 4.38 6.87
CA GLY A 46 -10.40 3.52 5.75
C GLY A 46 -8.91 3.37 5.46
N HIS A 47 -8.60 2.96 4.23
CA HIS A 47 -7.22 2.75 3.79
C HIS A 47 -7.02 2.99 2.31
N LEU A 48 -5.74 3.10 1.98
CA LEU A 48 -5.18 3.12 0.64
C LEU A 48 -4.06 2.08 0.57
N VAL A 49 -3.93 1.37 -0.54
CA VAL A 49 -2.72 0.62 -0.91
C VAL A 49 -2.10 1.25 -2.15
N ILE A 50 -0.86 1.69 -2.00
CA ILE A 50 -0.04 2.25 -3.07
C ILE A 50 0.98 1.20 -3.51
N LEU A 51 1.28 1.11 -4.80
CA LEU A 51 2.38 0.32 -5.36
C LEU A 51 3.58 1.24 -5.63
N PRO A 52 4.56 1.38 -4.70
CA PRO A 52 5.53 2.48 -4.77
C PRO A 52 6.40 2.46 -6.03
N TRP A 53 6.69 1.25 -6.54
CA TRP A 53 7.52 1.04 -7.73
C TRP A 53 6.73 0.75 -9.01
N MET A 54 5.41 0.81 -9.00
CA MET A 54 4.57 0.67 -10.20
C MET A 54 3.83 1.98 -10.49
N GLY A 55 4.60 3.05 -10.74
CA GLY A 55 4.05 4.38 -11.02
C GLY A 55 3.27 4.99 -9.86
N GLN A 56 3.50 4.52 -8.63
CA GLN A 56 2.76 4.94 -7.43
C GLN A 56 1.25 4.73 -7.57
N MET A 57 0.86 3.68 -8.29
CA MET A 57 -0.53 3.32 -8.53
C MET A 57 -1.27 3.10 -7.20
N ILE A 58 -2.45 3.71 -7.09
CA ILE A 58 -3.45 3.35 -6.08
C ILE A 58 -4.06 2.02 -6.52
N TRP A 59 -3.65 0.94 -5.86
CA TRP A 59 -4.11 -0.41 -6.18
C TRP A 59 -5.45 -0.74 -5.51
N ASP A 60 -5.62 -0.30 -4.27
CA ASP A 60 -6.81 -0.53 -3.46
C ASP A 60 -7.09 0.72 -2.61
N ALA A 61 -8.36 1.05 -2.41
CA ALA A 61 -8.79 2.21 -1.65
C ALA A 61 -10.21 2.00 -1.16
N GLN A 62 -10.39 2.02 0.17
CA GLN A 62 -11.69 1.91 0.79
C GLN A 62 -11.84 2.98 1.87
N PHE A 63 -12.91 3.78 1.79
CA PHE A 63 -13.23 4.78 2.82
C PHE A 63 -14.73 4.83 3.08
N ASP A 64 -15.11 4.91 4.34
CA ASP A 64 -16.51 5.03 4.77
C ASP A 64 -17.43 3.95 4.16
N GLY A 65 -16.93 2.72 4.04
CA GLY A 65 -17.64 1.60 3.45
C GLY A 65 -17.72 1.58 1.92
N HIS A 66 -17.10 2.54 1.23
CA HIS A 66 -17.09 2.62 -0.23
C HIS A 66 -15.75 2.16 -0.80
N ASP A 67 -15.79 1.27 -1.79
CA ASP A 67 -14.65 0.94 -2.66
C ASP A 67 -14.47 2.07 -3.67
N LEU A 68 -13.29 2.69 -3.68
CA LEU A 68 -12.95 3.82 -4.54
C LEU A 68 -12.11 3.39 -5.74
N THR A 69 -11.88 2.10 -5.91
CA THR A 69 -11.10 1.55 -7.03
C THR A 69 -11.97 0.84 -8.05
N MET A 70 -11.44 0.69 -9.25
CA MET A 70 -12.07 -0.16 -10.25
C MET A 70 -11.90 -1.62 -9.83
N ARG A 71 -12.96 -2.42 -10.01
CA ARG A 71 -12.88 -3.87 -9.80
C ARG A 71 -11.79 -4.45 -10.68
N ASN A 72 -10.76 -4.96 -10.04
CA ASN A 72 -9.63 -5.56 -10.72
C ASN A 72 -9.94 -7.03 -11.05
N MET A 73 -9.59 -7.47 -12.27
CA MET A 73 -9.73 -8.89 -12.64
C MET A 73 -8.71 -9.77 -11.91
N PHE A 74 -7.68 -9.17 -11.32
CA PHE A 74 -6.62 -9.86 -10.59
C PHE A 74 -6.78 -9.69 -9.08
N ARG A 75 -6.59 -10.79 -8.34
CA ARG A 75 -6.62 -10.78 -6.86
C ARG A 75 -5.43 -10.06 -6.23
N GLN A 76 -4.33 -9.93 -6.97
CA GLN A 76 -3.10 -9.28 -6.55
C GLN A 76 -2.51 -8.53 -7.73
N PRO A 77 -1.76 -7.43 -7.51
CA PRO A 77 -1.06 -6.74 -8.57
C PRO A 77 0.00 -7.69 -9.15
N LYS A 78 0.17 -7.64 -10.47
CA LYS A 78 1.24 -8.38 -11.16
C LYS A 78 2.38 -7.40 -11.47
N PRO A 79 3.64 -7.85 -11.45
CA PRO A 79 4.74 -7.05 -11.96
C PRO A 79 4.40 -6.54 -13.36
N ALA A 80 4.77 -5.30 -13.67
CA ALA A 80 4.77 -4.84 -15.05
C ALA A 80 5.71 -5.76 -15.84
N ALA A 81 5.20 -6.36 -16.91
CA ALA A 81 6.05 -7.01 -17.89
C ALA A 81 6.62 -5.91 -18.80
N ASP A 82 7.91 -5.97 -19.06
CA ASP A 82 8.55 -5.18 -20.12
C ASP A 82 8.06 -5.65 -21.50
#